data_AF-A0A2R6L450-F1
#
_entry.id   AF-A0A2R6L450-F1
#
_cell.length_a   1.000
_cell.length_b   1.000
_cell.length_c   1.000
_cell.angle_alpha   90.00
_cell.angle_beta   90.00
_cell.angle_gamma   90.00
#
_symmetry.space_group_name_H-M   'P 1'
#
loop_
_entity.id
_entity.type
_entity.pdbx_description
1 polymer ?
#
loop_
_entity_poly.entity_id
_entity_poly.type
_entity_poly.pdbx_seq_one_letter_code
_entity_poly.pdbx_strand_id
1 'polypeptide(L)' 'MPTRFTIVCDDGRAREIRRLARKFDLTEEETLRQLVELGLENLDEEASAPR' A
#
# COMPACT_ATOMS: atom_id res chain seq x y z
N MET A 1 -2.49 -13.13 16.74
CA MET A 1 -1.90 -13.96 15.68
C MET A 1 -1.66 -13.08 14.46
N PRO A 2 -0.47 -13.08 13.84
CA PRO A 2 -0.25 -12.27 12.64
C PRO A 2 -1.04 -12.86 11.46
N THR A 3 -1.86 -12.03 10.80
CA THR A 3 -2.56 -12.40 9.56
C THR A 3 -1.65 -12.08 8.38
N ARG A 4 -1.39 -13.07 7.51
CA ARG A 4 -0.55 -12.90 6.33
C ARG A 4 -1.42 -12.84 5.08
N PHE A 5 -1.30 -11.74 4.34
CA PHE A 5 -1.89 -11.57 3.03
C PHE A 5 -0.79 -11.63 1.95
N THR A 6 -1.14 -12.03 0.74
CA THR A 6 -0.22 -12.06 -0.41
C THR A 6 -0.91 -11.42 -1.59
N ILE A 7 -0.20 -10.53 -2.28
CA ILE A 7 -0.71 -9.77 -3.43
C ILE A 7 0.18 -10.11 -4.62
N VAL A 8 -0.43 -10.45 -5.75
CA VAL A 8 0.27 -10.64 -7.02
C VAL A 8 0.15 -9.35 -7.82
N CYS A 9 1.28 -8.81 -8.24
CA CYS A 9 1.37 -7.55 -8.98
C CYS A 9 1.94 -7.81 -10.37
N ASP A 10 1.41 -7.12 -11.38
CA ASP A 10 2.06 -7.03 -12.69
C ASP A 10 3.41 -6.28 -12.60
N ASP A 11 4.28 -6.50 -13.59
CA ASP A 11 5.64 -5.93 -13.63
C ASP A 11 5.69 -4.41 -13.50
N GLY A 12 4.68 -3.71 -14.05
CA GLY A 12 4.54 -2.26 -13.93
C GLY A 12 4.34 -1.85 -12.48
N ARG A 13 3.36 -2.46 -11.81
CA ARG A 13 3.02 -2.16 -10.41
C ARG A 13 4.18 -2.54 -9.47
N ALA A 14 4.83 -3.68 -9.70
CA ALA A 14 6.00 -4.10 -8.93
C ALA A 14 7.16 -3.09 -9.07
N ARG A 15 7.38 -2.53 -10.28
CA ARG A 15 8.39 -1.50 -10.50
C ARG A 15 8.09 -0.21 -9.76
N GLU A 16 6.82 0.21 -9.72
CA GLU A 16 6.41 1.40 -8.98
C GLU A 16 6.63 1.24 -7.47
N ILE A 17 6.24 0.09 -6.91
CA ILE A 17 6.46 -0.23 -5.48
C ILE A 17 7.95 -0.18 -5.15
N ARG A 18 8.80 -0.83 -5.96
CA ARG A 18 10.26 -0.78 -5.77
C ARG A 18 10.83 0.63 -5.85
N ARG A 19 10.29 1.47 -6.72
CA ARG A 19 10.71 2.88 -6.84
C ARG A 19 10.33 3.66 -5.58
N LEU A 20 9.13 3.45 -5.04
CA LEU A 20 8.68 4.08 -3.81
C LEU A 20 9.54 3.66 -2.62
N ALA A 21 9.77 2.35 -2.47
CA ALA A 21 10.62 1.79 -1.42
C ALA A 21 12.01 2.45 -1.43
N ARG A 22 12.67 2.52 -2.59
CA ARG A 22 13.97 3.19 -2.74
C ARG A 22 13.92 4.70 -2.47
N LYS A 23 12.84 5.38 -2.87
CA LYS A 23 12.71 6.83 -2.70
C LYS A 23 12.64 7.21 -1.22
N PHE A 24 12.02 6.37 -0.40
CA PHE A 24 11.81 6.63 1.03
C PHE A 24 12.74 5.83 1.94
N ASP A 25 13.73 5.12 1.39
CA ASP A 25 14.64 4.23 2.11
C ASP A 25 13.92 3.16 2.96
N LEU A 26 12.88 2.58 2.37
CA LEU A 26 12.04 1.55 2.98
C LEU A 26 12.21 0.20 2.29
N THR A 27 11.77 -0.87 2.95
CA THR A 27 11.61 -2.17 2.29
C THR A 27 10.33 -2.21 1.45
N GLU A 28 10.24 -3.16 0.52
CA GLU A 28 9.01 -3.40 -0.26
C GLU A 28 7.83 -3.76 0.66
N GLU A 29 8.07 -4.54 1.73
CA GLU A 29 7.03 -4.90 2.70
C GLU A 29 6.53 -3.68 3.46
N GLU A 30 7.45 -2.83 3.95
CA GLU A 30 7.09 -1.61 4.67
C GLU A 30 6.30 -0.65 3.79
N THR A 31 6.71 -0.53 2.53
CA THR A 31 6.02 0.29 1.53
C THR A 31 4.60 -0.25 1.29
N LEU A 32 4.44 -1.56 1.11
CA LEU A 32 3.13 -2.18 0.91
C LEU A 32 2.22 -1.98 2.13
N ARG A 33 2.76 -2.13 3.35
CA ARG A 33 2.01 -1.92 4.59
C ARG A 33 1.46 -0.50 4.67
N GLN A 34 2.30 0.50 4.40
CA GLN A 34 1.89 1.91 4.40
C GLN A 34 0.88 2.22 3.29
N LEU A 35 1.07 1.66 2.09
CA LEU A 35 0.10 1.85 1.00
C LEU A 35 -1.27 1.25 1.33
N VAL A 36 -1.30 0.10 2.02
CA VAL A 36 -2.56 -0.51 2.48
C VAL A 36 -3.21 0.34 3.56
N GLU A 37 -2.45 0.79 4.56
CA GLU A 37 -2.96 1.66 5.63
C GLU A 37 -3.56 2.95 5.07
N LEU A 38 -2.77 3.69 4.28
CA LEU A 38 -3.21 4.93 3.63
C LEU A 38 -4.44 4.69 2.75
N GLY A 39 -4.46 3.60 1.97
CA GLY A 39 -5.59 3.26 1.12
C GLY A 39 -6.88 3.00 1.91
N LEU A 40 -6.77 2.33 3.06
CA LEU A 40 -7.93 2.07 3.93
C LEU A 40 -8.43 3.36 4.60
N GLU A 41 -7.53 4.23 5.07
CA GLU A 41 -7.90 5.53 5.64
C GLU A 41 -8.66 6.40 4.63
N ASN A 42 -8.14 6.52 3.40
CA ASN A 42 -8.80 7.30 2.36
C ASN A 42 -10.21 6.74 2.03
N LEU A 43 -10.36 5.41 1.97
CA LEU A 43 -11.66 4.80 1.71
C LEU A 43 -12.68 5.04 2.83
N ASP A 44 -12.23 5.07 4.09
CA ASP A 44 -13.08 5.39 5.24
C ASP A 44 -13.53 6.86 5.21
N GLU A 45 -12.60 7.78 4.88
CA GLU A 45 -12.89 9.20 4.69
C GLU A 45 -13.90 9.43 3.54
N GLU A 46 -13.72 8.77 2.41
CA GLU A 46 -14.67 8.82 1.27
C GLU A 46 -16.04 8.25 1.64
N ALA A 47 -16.09 7.18 2.43
CA ALA A 47 -17.35 6.59 2.90
C ALA A 47 -18.06 7.45 3.95
N SER A 48 -17.32 8.23 4.74
CA SER A 48 -17.84 9.11 5.79
C SER A 48 -18.18 10.52 5.29
N ALA A 49 -17.78 10.89 4.07
CA ALA A 49 -18.16 12.16 3.47
C ALA A 49 -19.67 12.18 3.13
N PRO A 50 -20.45 13.19 3.57
CA PRO A 50 -21.84 13.33 3.14
C PRO A 50 -21.89 13.58 1.63
N ARG A 51 -22.69 12.80 0.92
CA ARG A 51 -23.00 13.01 -0.51
C ARG A 51 -23.76 14.31 -0.75
#